data_AF-S2YFY0-F1
#
_entry.id   AF-S2YFY0-F1
#
_cell.length_a   1.000
_cell.length_b   1.000
_cell.length_c   1.000
_cell.angle_alpha   90.00
_cell.angle_beta   90.00
_cell.angle_gamma   90.00
#
_symmetry.space_group_name_H-M   'P 1'
#
loop_
_entity.id
_entity.type
_entity.pdbx_description
1 polymer ?
#
loop_
_entity_poly.entity_id
_entity_poly.type
_entity_poly.pdbx_seq_one_letter_code
_entity_poly.pdbx_strand_id
1 'polypeptide(L)'
;MRGHRALGTCDNRPMTTTLKSKLQEDLNAAIKGRDELRSSTLRLTLAAITKEEVAGKEKRELSDDEVLKVITKEAKKRREAADAFAQGGRPEQAERERAEGEVLAVYLPKQLGDDELDAIVAQAVEEARAAGAEGPRAMGAVMKIVNPKVAGQAEGGRVAAAVKKHLAG
;
A
#
# COMPACT_ATOMS: atom_id res chain seq x y z
N MET A 1 -60.86 3.09 -0.96
CA MET A 1 -59.66 3.20 -1.83
C MET A 1 -58.43 3.16 -0.93
N ARG A 2 -57.79 1.99 -0.82
CA ARG A 2 -56.65 1.77 0.09
C ARG A 2 -55.36 2.12 -0.65
N GLY A 3 -54.56 3.00 -0.04
CA GLY A 3 -53.29 3.46 -0.58
C GLY A 3 -52.23 2.35 -0.62
N HIS A 4 -51.25 2.53 -1.48
CA HIS A 4 -49.94 1.90 -1.38
C HIS A 4 -48.90 3.00 -1.53
N ARG A 5 -48.35 3.39 -0.37
CA ARG A 5 -47.16 4.20 -0.22
C ARG A 5 -46.00 3.38 -0.78
N ALA A 6 -45.38 3.84 -1.87
CA ALA A 6 -44.11 3.28 -2.32
C ALA A 6 -43.06 3.58 -1.23
N LEU A 7 -42.65 2.53 -0.51
CA LEU A 7 -41.51 2.59 0.39
C LEU A 7 -40.27 2.68 -0.49
N GLY A 8 -39.73 3.90 -0.62
CA GLY A 8 -38.38 4.11 -1.10
C GLY A 8 -37.42 3.36 -0.19
N THR A 9 -36.69 2.40 -0.73
CA THR A 9 -35.61 1.72 -0.03
C THR A 9 -34.55 2.74 0.30
N CYS A 10 -34.39 3.08 1.58
CA CYS A 10 -33.22 3.77 2.07
C CYS A 10 -32.02 2.81 1.88
N ASP A 11 -31.21 3.05 0.85
CA ASP A 11 -29.87 2.47 0.75
C ASP A 11 -29.01 3.12 1.86
N ASN A 12 -29.09 2.56 3.06
CA ASN A 12 -28.31 2.99 4.22
C ASN A 12 -26.98 2.23 4.27
N ARG A 13 -26.26 2.18 3.15
CA ARG A 13 -24.85 1.77 3.16
C ARG A 13 -24.02 2.99 3.54
N PRO A 14 -23.23 2.93 4.62
CA PRO A 14 -22.29 4.00 4.90
C PRO A 14 -21.43 4.20 3.66
N MET A 15 -21.29 5.46 3.22
CA MET A 15 -20.28 5.86 2.25
C MET A 15 -18.98 5.20 2.71
N THR A 16 -18.53 4.21 1.94
CA THR A 16 -17.34 3.42 2.20
C THR A 16 -16.63 3.44 0.86
N THR A 17 -15.40 3.94 0.82
CA THR A 17 -14.62 4.00 -0.42
C THR A 17 -14.58 2.67 -1.16
N THR A 18 -14.43 2.70 -2.49
CA THR A 18 -14.55 1.49 -3.31
C THR A 18 -13.52 0.44 -2.92
N LEU A 19 -12.30 0.86 -2.55
CA LEU A 19 -11.24 -0.06 -2.12
C LEU A 19 -11.49 -0.63 -0.72
N LYS A 20 -11.94 0.20 0.24
CA LYS A 20 -12.29 -0.27 1.59
C LYS A 20 -13.48 -1.22 1.55
N SER A 21 -14.48 -0.93 0.72
CA SER A 21 -15.63 -1.81 0.48
C SER A 21 -15.18 -3.15 -0.09
N LYS A 22 -14.29 -3.15 -1.09
CA LYS A 22 -13.73 -4.38 -1.66
C LYS A 22 -13.00 -5.23 -0.61
N LEU A 23 -12.17 -4.63 0.25
CA LEU A 23 -11.52 -5.35 1.36
C LEU A 23 -12.53 -6.02 2.30
N GLN A 24 -13.65 -5.34 2.58
CA GLN A 24 -14.72 -5.88 3.44
C GLN A 24 -15.47 -7.03 2.78
N GLU A 25 -15.76 -6.93 1.48
CA GLU A 25 -16.38 -7.99 0.68
C GLU A 25 -15.48 -9.23 0.62
N ASP A 26 -14.19 -9.04 0.33
CA ASP A 26 -13.21 -10.12 0.25
C ASP A 26 -12.96 -10.77 1.63
N LEU A 27 -13.01 -9.98 2.72
CA LEU A 27 -12.97 -10.53 4.07
C LEU A 27 -14.17 -11.46 4.32
N ASN A 28 -15.38 -11.03 3.96
CA ASN A 28 -16.58 -11.85 4.13
C ASN A 28 -16.49 -13.15 3.29
N ALA A 29 -15.97 -13.05 2.07
CA ALA A 29 -15.73 -14.20 1.21
C ALA A 29 -14.68 -15.16 1.81
N ALA A 30 -13.57 -14.63 2.34
CA ALA A 30 -12.53 -15.42 3.00
C ALA A 30 -13.06 -16.15 4.24
N ILE A 31 -13.89 -15.50 5.05
CA ILE A 31 -14.53 -16.13 6.22
C ILE A 31 -15.44 -17.28 5.77
N LYS A 32 -16.28 -17.06 4.75
CA LYS A 32 -17.18 -18.09 4.23
C LYS A 32 -16.42 -19.27 3.62
N GLY A 33 -15.30 -18.98 2.93
CA GLY A 33 -14.40 -19.96 2.36
C GLY A 33 -13.46 -20.64 3.35
N ARG A 34 -13.48 -20.23 4.63
CA ARG A 34 -12.55 -20.70 5.68
C ARG A 34 -11.07 -20.49 5.33
N ASP A 35 -10.79 -19.42 4.59
CA ASP A 35 -9.43 -18.95 4.29
C ASP A 35 -8.90 -18.14 5.48
N GLU A 36 -8.26 -18.83 6.42
CA GLU A 36 -7.78 -18.23 7.68
C GLU A 36 -6.67 -17.20 7.46
N LEU A 37 -5.74 -17.48 6.55
CA LEU A 37 -4.65 -16.57 6.22
C LEU A 37 -5.19 -15.25 5.65
N ARG A 38 -6.05 -15.32 4.63
CA ARG A 38 -6.63 -14.11 4.02
C ARG A 38 -7.54 -13.38 5.00
N SER A 39 -8.40 -14.09 5.72
CA SER A 39 -9.34 -13.45 6.65
C SER A 39 -8.63 -12.80 7.85
N SER A 40 -7.55 -13.37 8.38
CA SER A 40 -6.76 -12.73 9.44
C SER A 40 -6.02 -11.50 8.93
N THR A 41 -5.39 -11.61 7.75
CA THR A 41 -4.69 -10.49 7.09
C THR A 41 -5.63 -9.31 6.84
N LEU A 42 -6.78 -9.55 6.19
CA LEU A 42 -7.74 -8.49 5.86
C LEU A 42 -8.36 -7.83 7.09
N ARG A 43 -8.61 -8.59 8.18
CA ARG A 43 -9.08 -8.00 9.45
C ARG A 43 -8.07 -7.02 10.01
N LEU A 44 -6.78 -7.39 10.04
CA LEU A 44 -5.72 -6.51 10.55
C LEU A 44 -5.55 -5.26 9.69
N THR A 45 -5.64 -5.40 8.36
CA THR A 45 -5.58 -4.26 7.44
C THR A 45 -6.76 -3.31 7.61
N LEU A 46 -8.00 -3.83 7.73
CA LEU A 46 -9.18 -3.01 8.00
C LEU A 46 -9.11 -2.31 9.37
N ALA A 47 -8.52 -2.98 10.38
CA ALA A 47 -8.25 -2.36 11.68
C ALA A 47 -7.22 -1.22 11.55
N ALA A 48 -6.17 -1.38 10.74
CA ALA A 48 -5.21 -0.32 10.46
C ALA A 48 -5.87 0.87 9.74
N ILE A 49 -6.74 0.62 8.76
CA ILE A 49 -7.54 1.67 8.09
C ILE A 49 -8.40 2.41 9.12
N THR A 50 -9.16 1.67 9.92
CA THR A 50 -10.01 2.25 10.97
C THR A 50 -9.21 3.07 11.98
N LYS A 51 -7.99 2.63 12.32
CA LYS A 51 -7.09 3.36 13.20
C LYS A 51 -6.72 4.73 12.63
N GLU A 52 -6.40 4.80 11.34
CA GLU A 52 -6.08 6.06 10.67
C GLU A 52 -7.32 6.98 10.54
N GLU A 53 -8.52 6.41 10.33
CA GLU A 53 -9.80 7.14 10.31
C GLU A 53 -10.13 7.85 11.63
N VAL A 54 -9.66 7.32 12.75
CA VAL A 54 -9.92 7.86 14.11
C VAL A 54 -8.70 8.51 14.75
N ALA A 55 -7.54 8.56 14.07
CA ALA A 55 -6.32 9.14 14.62
C ALA A 55 -6.37 10.68 14.73
N GLY A 56 -7.27 11.33 13.99
CA GLY A 56 -7.49 12.78 14.00
C GLY A 56 -8.33 13.25 15.18
N LYS A 57 -8.57 14.57 15.24
CA LYS A 57 -9.48 15.18 16.25
C LYS A 57 -10.92 14.72 16.08
N GLU A 58 -11.31 14.40 14.85
CA GLU A 58 -12.62 13.90 14.49
C GLU A 58 -12.45 12.64 13.64
N LYS A 59 -13.42 11.72 13.75
CA LYS A 59 -13.49 10.56 12.87
C LYS A 59 -13.78 11.03 11.45
N ARG A 60 -12.98 10.57 10.50
CA ARG A 60 -13.24 10.79 9.07
C ARG A 60 -13.07 9.49 8.30
N GLU A 61 -13.65 9.45 7.11
CA GLU A 61 -13.40 8.38 6.16
C GLU A 61 -12.11 8.65 5.38
N LEU A 62 -11.35 7.59 5.06
CA LEU A 62 -10.18 7.70 4.19
C LEU A 62 -10.59 7.62 2.73
N SER A 63 -9.99 8.42 1.85
CA SER A 63 -10.10 8.24 0.40
C SER A 63 -9.43 6.94 -0.08
N ASP A 64 -9.71 6.49 -1.31
CA ASP A 64 -9.06 5.30 -1.87
C ASP A 64 -7.53 5.43 -1.90
N ASP A 65 -7.00 6.63 -2.20
CA ASP A 65 -5.56 6.90 -2.18
C ASP A 65 -4.96 6.76 -0.77
N GLU A 66 -5.72 7.19 0.25
CA GLU A 66 -5.32 7.06 1.64
C GLU A 66 -5.39 5.60 2.12
N VAL A 67 -6.42 4.85 1.71
CA VAL A 67 -6.52 3.40 1.94
C VAL A 67 -5.33 2.68 1.27
N LEU A 68 -5.00 3.02 0.03
CA LEU A 68 -3.86 2.45 -0.69
C LEU A 68 -2.54 2.70 0.06
N LYS A 69 -2.34 3.90 0.62
CA LYS A 69 -1.17 4.21 1.48
C LYS A 69 -1.12 3.32 2.72
N VAL A 70 -2.26 3.06 3.36
CA VAL A 70 -2.32 2.14 4.51
C VAL A 70 -1.97 0.72 4.09
N ILE A 71 -2.55 0.20 3.01
CA ILE A 71 -2.24 -1.15 2.50
C ILE A 71 -0.75 -1.26 2.15
N THR A 72 -0.18 -0.23 1.51
CA THR A 72 1.26 -0.19 1.17
C THR A 72 2.13 -0.26 2.42
N LYS A 73 1.76 0.47 3.48
CA LYS A 73 2.45 0.45 4.77
C LYS A 73 2.35 -0.92 5.45
N GLU A 74 1.19 -1.56 5.44
CA GLU A 74 1.02 -2.90 6.00
C GLU A 74 1.81 -3.95 5.20
N ALA A 75 1.77 -3.92 3.87
CA ALA A 75 2.57 -4.81 3.02
C ALA A 75 4.08 -4.66 3.28
N LYS A 76 4.56 -3.42 3.48
CA LYS A 76 5.95 -3.17 3.88
C LYS A 76 6.30 -3.82 5.22
N LYS A 77 5.44 -3.68 6.24
CA LYS A 77 5.67 -4.32 7.55
C LYS A 77 5.78 -5.84 7.43
N ARG A 78 4.96 -6.47 6.59
CA ARG A 78 5.04 -7.92 6.32
C ARG A 78 6.37 -8.33 5.73
N ARG A 79 6.85 -7.58 4.72
CA ARG A 79 8.19 -7.82 4.15
C ARG A 79 9.30 -7.66 5.20
N GLU A 80 9.29 -6.58 5.97
CA GLU A 80 10.29 -6.32 7.01
C GLU A 80 10.26 -7.40 8.11
N ALA A 81 9.07 -7.85 8.50
CA ALA A 81 8.90 -8.94 9.45
C ALA A 81 9.41 -10.27 8.88
N ALA A 82 9.11 -10.56 7.61
CA ALA A 82 9.62 -11.75 6.94
C ALA A 82 11.16 -11.80 6.92
N ASP A 83 11.80 -10.68 6.58
CA ASP A 83 13.25 -10.55 6.56
C ASP A 83 13.84 -10.71 7.98
N ALA A 84 13.22 -10.07 8.98
CA ALA A 84 13.66 -10.19 10.36
C ALA A 84 13.51 -11.61 10.91
N PHE A 85 12.41 -12.32 10.61
CA PHE A 85 12.23 -13.72 10.99
C PHE A 85 13.22 -14.65 10.29
N ALA A 86 13.49 -14.42 9.00
CA ALA A 86 14.48 -15.20 8.26
C ALA A 86 15.88 -15.03 8.85
N GLN A 87 16.31 -13.79 9.13
CA GLN A 87 17.58 -13.49 9.77
C GLN A 87 17.67 -14.05 11.20
N GLY A 88 16.54 -14.12 11.91
CA GLY A 88 16.43 -14.72 13.23
C GLY A 88 16.32 -16.25 13.24
N GLY A 89 16.46 -16.94 12.10
CA GLY A 89 16.39 -18.40 12.03
C GLY A 89 14.99 -18.97 12.24
N ARG A 90 13.94 -18.20 11.93
CA ARG A 90 12.52 -18.57 12.10
C ARG A 90 11.81 -18.65 10.73
N PRO A 91 12.18 -19.61 9.85
CA PRO A 91 11.73 -19.63 8.46
C PRO A 91 10.22 -19.79 8.30
N GLU A 92 9.56 -20.58 9.15
CA GLU A 92 8.10 -20.76 9.08
C GLU A 92 7.31 -19.45 9.30
N GLN A 93 7.82 -18.57 10.17
CA GLN A 93 7.20 -17.27 10.39
C GLN A 93 7.53 -16.30 9.25
N ALA A 94 8.73 -16.41 8.67
CA ALA A 94 9.07 -15.64 7.48
C ALA A 94 8.15 -15.99 6.31
N GLU A 95 7.91 -17.27 6.05
CA GLU A 95 6.97 -17.74 5.03
C GLU A 95 5.55 -17.26 5.29
N ARG A 96 5.10 -17.31 6.55
CA ARG A 96 3.79 -16.78 6.91
C ARG A 96 3.66 -15.29 6.60
N GLU A 97 4.63 -14.46 7.02
CA GLU A 97 4.62 -13.03 6.73
C GLU A 97 4.64 -12.74 5.22
N ARG A 98 5.40 -13.52 4.44
CA ARG A 98 5.40 -13.43 2.96
C ARG A 98 4.02 -13.73 2.38
N ALA A 99 3.38 -14.80 2.83
CA ALA A 99 2.04 -15.19 2.38
C ALA A 99 0.98 -14.13 2.76
N GLU A 100 1.07 -13.53 3.95
CA GLU A 100 0.21 -12.39 4.33
C GLU A 100 0.49 -11.16 3.43
N GLY A 101 1.75 -10.92 3.07
CA GLY A 101 2.14 -9.89 2.10
C GLY A 101 1.55 -10.10 0.70
N GLU A 102 1.53 -11.34 0.20
CA GLU A 102 0.94 -11.69 -1.10
C GLU A 102 -0.57 -11.43 -1.13
N VAL A 103 -1.28 -11.68 -0.03
CA VAL A 103 -2.70 -11.32 0.10
C VAL A 103 -2.89 -9.82 -0.09
N LEU A 104 -2.03 -8.99 0.50
CA LEU A 104 -2.13 -7.53 0.37
C LEU A 104 -1.73 -7.03 -1.02
N ALA A 105 -0.79 -7.71 -1.70
CA ALA A 105 -0.33 -7.34 -3.03
C ALA A 105 -1.46 -7.31 -4.07
N VAL A 106 -2.53 -8.10 -3.89
CA VAL A 106 -3.73 -8.11 -4.76
C VAL A 106 -4.46 -6.75 -4.80
N TYR A 107 -4.30 -5.92 -3.77
CA TYR A 107 -4.93 -4.62 -3.64
C TYR A 107 -4.02 -3.45 -4.01
N LEU A 108 -2.76 -3.75 -4.35
CA LEU A 108 -1.77 -2.74 -4.71
C LEU A 108 -1.54 -2.74 -6.22
N PRO A 109 -1.15 -1.59 -6.80
CA PRO A 109 -0.53 -1.59 -8.11
C PRO A 109 0.67 -2.53 -8.13
N LYS A 110 1.00 -3.07 -9.31
CA LYS A 110 2.17 -3.94 -9.49
C LYS A 110 3.39 -3.26 -8.84
N GLN A 111 3.94 -3.91 -7.82
CA GLN A 111 5.11 -3.38 -7.13
C GLN A 111 6.35 -3.55 -8.00
N LEU A 112 7.18 -2.53 -8.03
CA LEU A 112 8.47 -2.59 -8.72
C LEU A 112 9.45 -3.45 -7.93
N GLY A 113 10.11 -4.37 -8.64
CA GLY A 113 11.30 -5.06 -8.13
C GLY A 113 12.44 -4.07 -7.88
N ASP A 114 13.47 -4.51 -7.17
CA ASP A 114 14.62 -3.64 -6.86
C ASP A 114 15.37 -3.25 -8.15
N ASP A 115 15.55 -4.17 -9.10
CA ASP A 115 16.19 -3.88 -10.38
C ASP A 115 15.38 -2.90 -11.25
N GLU A 116 14.05 -3.07 -11.29
CA GLU A 116 13.16 -2.16 -12.02
C GLU A 116 13.19 -0.75 -11.41
N LEU A 117 13.19 -0.66 -10.08
CA LEU A 117 13.28 0.61 -9.36
C LEU A 117 14.65 1.28 -9.58
N ASP A 118 15.74 0.53 -9.46
CA ASP A 118 17.10 1.03 -9.68
C ASP A 118 17.26 1.54 -11.12
N ALA A 119 16.70 0.85 -12.12
CA ALA A 119 16.71 1.30 -13.52
C ALA A 119 15.95 2.62 -13.73
N ILE A 120 14.75 2.76 -13.16
CA ILE A 120 13.96 4.01 -13.23
C ILE A 120 14.70 5.16 -12.57
N VAL A 121 15.31 4.90 -11.41
CA VAL A 121 16.08 5.90 -10.66
C VAL A 121 17.34 6.31 -11.44
N ALA A 122 18.08 5.37 -12.01
CA ALA A 122 19.25 5.64 -12.83
C ALA A 122 18.90 6.58 -14.00
N GLN A 123 17.83 6.28 -14.74
CA GLN A 123 17.34 7.14 -15.82
C GLN A 123 16.99 8.55 -15.33
N ALA A 124 16.30 8.66 -14.19
CA ALA A 124 15.94 9.95 -13.63
C ALA A 124 17.14 10.76 -13.14
N VAL A 125 18.21 10.11 -12.69
CA VAL A 125 19.48 10.76 -12.33
C VAL A 125 20.15 11.33 -13.58
N GLU A 126 20.21 10.58 -14.67
CA GLU A 126 20.75 11.08 -15.95
C GLU A 126 19.93 12.24 -16.51
N GLU A 127 18.60 12.17 -16.44
CA GLU A 127 17.71 13.28 -16.82
C GLU A 127 17.96 14.53 -15.96
N ALA A 128 18.10 14.38 -14.65
CA ALA A 128 18.39 15.48 -13.73
C ALA A 128 19.78 16.08 -13.99
N ARG A 129 20.77 15.23 -14.29
CA ARG A 129 22.13 15.64 -14.65
C ARG A 129 22.15 16.48 -15.93
N ALA A 130 21.44 16.04 -16.96
CA ALA A 130 21.30 16.78 -18.21
C ALA A 130 20.64 18.17 -18.01
N ALA A 131 19.79 18.30 -16.98
CA ALA A 131 19.19 19.57 -16.56
C ALA A 131 20.09 20.42 -15.62
N GLY A 132 21.33 20.00 -15.38
CA GLY A 132 22.31 20.71 -14.55
C GLY A 132 22.20 20.47 -13.04
N ALA A 133 21.44 19.45 -12.61
CA ALA A 133 21.33 19.06 -11.21
C ALA A 133 22.26 17.88 -10.91
N GLU A 134 23.35 18.12 -10.16
CA GLU A 134 24.35 17.09 -9.81
C GLU A 134 24.60 16.99 -8.29
N GLY A 135 25.14 15.85 -7.87
CA GLY A 135 25.56 15.56 -6.50
C GLY A 135 24.40 15.52 -5.49
N PRO A 136 24.69 15.66 -4.18
CA PRO A 136 23.67 15.56 -3.12
C PRO A 136 22.52 16.56 -3.24
N ARG A 137 22.73 17.67 -3.98
CA ARG A 137 21.73 18.70 -4.24
C ARG A 137 20.70 18.29 -5.30
N ALA A 138 21.01 17.28 -6.13
CA ALA A 138 20.13 16.77 -7.17
C ALA A 138 18.94 15.95 -6.62
N MET A 139 18.98 15.55 -5.34
CA MET A 139 17.95 14.71 -4.71
C MET A 139 16.52 15.20 -4.98
N GLY A 140 16.26 16.50 -4.81
CA GLY A 140 14.93 17.09 -5.05
C GLY A 140 14.51 17.04 -6.52
N ALA A 141 15.46 17.25 -7.45
CA ALA A 141 15.21 17.20 -8.89
C ALA A 141 14.90 15.77 -9.35
N VAL A 142 15.72 14.79 -8.92
CA VAL A 142 15.52 13.37 -9.24
C VAL A 142 14.20 12.87 -8.65
N MET A 143 13.88 13.20 -7.41
CA MET A 143 12.60 12.85 -6.77
C MET A 143 11.39 13.36 -7.56
N LYS A 144 11.47 14.58 -8.11
CA LYS A 144 10.40 15.16 -8.93
C LYS A 144 10.16 14.36 -10.22
N ILE A 145 11.20 13.72 -10.76
CA ILE A 145 11.13 12.88 -11.96
C ILE A 145 10.66 11.46 -11.62
N VAL A 146 11.17 10.86 -10.53
CA VAL A 146 10.89 9.47 -10.16
C VAL A 146 9.49 9.30 -9.58
N ASN A 147 9.05 10.17 -8.67
CA ASN A 147 7.78 10.02 -7.95
C ASN A 147 6.56 9.77 -8.86
N PRO A 148 6.33 10.49 -9.98
CA PRO A 148 5.22 10.19 -10.87
C PRO A 148 5.38 8.85 -11.61
N LYS A 149 6.61 8.37 -11.85
CA LYS A 149 6.89 7.09 -12.52
C LYS A 149 6.64 5.88 -11.61
N VAL A 150 6.73 6.07 -10.28
CA VAL A 150 6.67 4.97 -9.29
C VAL A 150 5.52 5.08 -8.29
N ALA A 151 4.62 6.06 -8.47
CA ALA A 151 3.51 6.32 -7.57
C ALA A 151 2.66 5.06 -7.35
N GLY A 152 2.53 4.62 -6.09
CA GLY A 152 1.79 3.41 -5.71
C GLY A 152 2.49 2.08 -6.06
N GLN A 153 3.61 2.10 -6.79
CA GLN A 153 4.37 0.90 -7.21
C GLN A 153 5.66 0.72 -6.41
N ALA A 154 6.14 1.76 -5.73
CA ALA A 154 7.23 1.68 -4.78
C ALA A 154 6.97 2.60 -3.58
N GLU A 155 7.46 2.19 -2.41
CA GLU A 155 7.36 2.98 -1.17
C GLU A 155 8.38 4.13 -1.18
N GLY A 156 8.00 5.29 -0.67
CA GLY A 156 8.82 6.50 -0.72
C GLY A 156 10.20 6.35 -0.07
N GLY A 157 10.31 5.61 1.03
CA GLY A 157 11.59 5.24 1.65
C GLY A 157 12.49 4.41 0.74
N ARG A 158 11.96 3.40 0.04
CA ARG A 158 12.71 2.64 -0.99
C ARG A 158 13.19 3.54 -2.12
N VAL A 159 12.31 4.40 -2.64
CA VAL A 159 12.65 5.36 -3.70
C VAL A 159 13.78 6.28 -3.22
N ALA A 160 13.68 6.82 -2.00
CA ALA A 160 14.71 7.69 -1.43
C ALA A 160 16.05 6.99 -1.21
N ALA A 161 16.03 5.74 -0.75
CA ALA A 161 17.24 4.96 -0.58
C ALA A 161 17.94 4.69 -1.92
N ALA A 162 17.18 4.29 -2.95
CA ALA A 162 17.70 4.07 -4.29
C ALA A 162 18.29 5.36 -4.89
N VAL A 163 17.56 6.48 -4.84
CA VAL A 163 18.04 7.78 -5.33
C VAL A 163 19.32 8.19 -4.61
N LYS A 164 19.37 8.05 -3.29
CA LYS A 164 20.57 8.36 -2.49
C LYS A 164 21.76 7.48 -2.90
N LYS A 165 21.55 6.18 -3.14
CA LYS A 165 22.57 5.23 -3.60
C LYS A 165 23.15 5.69 -4.95
N HIS A 166 22.32 6.11 -5.90
CA HIS A 166 22.78 6.58 -7.21
C HIS A 166 23.47 7.95 -7.18
N LEU A 167 23.10 8.84 -6.24
CA LEU A 167 23.72 10.17 -6.12
C LEU A 167 24.98 10.21 -5.24
N ALA A 168 25.23 9.17 -4.43
CA ALA A 168 26.41 9.05 -3.59
C ALA A 168 27.60 8.37 -4.30
N GLY A 169 27.37 7.85 -5.51
CA GLY A 169 28.39 7.28 -6.40
C GLY A 169 29.18 8.33 -7.16
#